data_AF-A0A7C6VNM8-F1
#
_entry.id   AF-A0A7C6VNM8-F1
#
_cell.length_a   1.000
_cell.length_b   1.000
_cell.length_c   1.000
_cell.angle_alpha   90.00
_cell.angle_beta   90.00
_cell.angle_gamma   90.00
#
_symmetry.space_group_name_H-M   'P 1'
#
loop_
_entity.id
_entity.type
_entity.pdbx_description
1 polymer ?
#
loop_
_entity_poly.entity_id
_entity_poly.type
_entity_poly.pdbx_seq_one_letter_code
_entity_poly.pdbx_strand_id
1 'polypeptide(L)' 'MKMMNCKDATQLMSERYERTLSLRERLSLKVHTAMCAGCSNYGQHLDVLRKATARLREGNMGSER' A
#
# COMPACT_ATOMS: atom_id res chain seq x y z
N MET A 1 11.94 -8.84 -19.73
CA MET A 1 11.31 -8.77 -18.39
C MET A 1 11.73 -7.46 -17.75
N LYS A 2 10.80 -6.54 -17.51
CA LYS A 2 11.13 -5.26 -16.86
C LYS A 2 11.43 -5.56 -15.39
N MET A 3 12.66 -5.36 -14.95
CA MET A 3 12.99 -5.48 -13.53
C MET A 3 12.13 -4.48 -12.77
N MET A 4 11.35 -4.98 -11.81
CA MET A 4 10.57 -4.11 -10.94
C MET A 4 11.54 -3.33 -10.06
N ASN A 5 11.65 -2.03 -10.30
CA ASN A 5 12.46 -1.14 -9.48
C ASN A 5 11.61 -0.52 -8.38
N CYS A 6 12.26 0.07 -7.38
CA CYS A 6 11.57 0.70 -6.24
C CYS A 6 10.52 1.73 -6.69
N LYS A 7 10.78 2.45 -7.80
CA LYS A 7 9.82 3.41 -8.39
C LYS A 7 8.54 2.73 -8.88
N ASP A 8 8.68 1.64 -9.62
CA ASP A 8 7.54 0.86 -10.14
C ASP A 8 6.76 0.22 -8.98
N ALA A 9 7.47 -0.26 -7.94
CA ALA A 9 6.84 -0.80 -6.74
C ALA A 9 6.01 0.27 -6.01
N THR A 10 6.55 1.47 -5.78
CA THR A 10 5.84 2.60 -5.17
C THR A 10 4.65 3.04 -6.03
N GLN A 11 4.80 3.05 -7.35
CA GLN A 11 3.72 3.39 -8.28
C GLN A 11 2.59 2.36 -8.20
N LEU A 12 2.91 1.06 -8.25
CA LEU A 12 1.95 -0.02 -8.03
C LEU A 12 1.29 0.04 -6.64
N MET A 13 2.03 0.47 -5.61
CA MET A 13 1.46 0.70 -4.29
C MET A 13 0.42 1.81 -4.29
N SER A 14 0.64 2.90 -5.03
CA SER A 14 -0.35 3.97 -5.18
C SER A 14 -1.53 3.48 -6.01
N GLU A 15 -1.26 2.85 -7.14
CA GLU A 15 -2.29 2.35 -8.04
C GLU A 15 -3.19 1.31 -7.38
N ARG A 16 -2.70 0.50 -6.43
CA ARG A 16 -3.53 -0.44 -5.67
C ARG A 16 -4.72 0.22 -4.96
N TYR A 17 -4.63 1.52 -4.73
CA TYR A 17 -5.64 2.32 -4.06
C TYR A 17 -6.63 2.98 -5.01
N GLU A 18 -6.24 3.20 -6.26
CA GLU A 18 -7.06 3.80 -7.31
C GLU A 18 -7.72 2.71 -8.17
N ARG A 19 -7.02 1.59 -8.39
CA ARG A 19 -7.43 0.44 -9.18
C ARG A 19 -7.10 -0.87 -8.49
N THR A 20 -7.88 -1.90 -8.78
CA THR A 20 -7.57 -3.27 -8.34
C THR A 20 -6.35 -3.78 -9.10
N LEU A 21 -5.25 -4.06 -8.41
CA LEU A 21 -4.07 -4.67 -9.01
C LEU A 21 -4.41 -6.07 -9.55
N SER A 22 -3.84 -6.41 -10.70
CA SER A 22 -3.86 -7.79 -11.20
C SER A 22 -3.06 -8.71 -10.26
N LEU A 23 -3.40 -10.00 -10.26
CA LEU A 23 -2.71 -11.01 -9.44
C LEU A 23 -1.19 -11.01 -9.68
N ARG A 24 -0.78 -10.78 -10.93
CA ARG A 24 0.64 -10.71 -11.33
C ARG A 24 1.35 -9.50 -10.75
N GLU A 25 0.74 -8.32 -10.84
CA GLU A 25 1.27 -7.08 -10.26
C GLU A 25 1.40 -7.20 -8.73
N ARG A 26 0.38 -7.77 -8.08
CA ARG A 26 0.36 -7.99 -6.63
C ARG A 26 1.46 -8.95 -6.19
N LEU A 27 1.71 -10.01 -6.94
CA LEU A 27 2.77 -10.96 -6.65
C LEU A 27 4.15 -10.32 -6.82
N SER A 28 4.39 -9.64 -7.94
CA SER A 28 5.65 -8.94 -8.20
C SER A 28 5.93 -7.90 -7.12
N LEU A 29 4.91 -7.15 -6.68
CA LEU A 29 5.05 -6.15 -5.62
C LEU A 29 5.44 -6.82 -4.30
N LYS A 30 4.81 -7.94 -3.96
CA LYS A 30 5.08 -8.69 -2.73
C LYS A 30 6.52 -9.25 -2.69
N VAL A 31 7.00 -9.77 -3.82
CA VAL A 31 8.39 -10.22 -3.97
C VAL A 31 9.35 -9.06 -3.79
N HIS A 32 9.09 -7.91 -4.44
CA HIS A 32 9.95 -6.74 -4.33
C HIS A 32 9.99 -6.18 -2.91
N THR A 33 8.85 -6.07 -2.22
CA THR A 33 8.81 -5.61 -0.82
C THR A 33 9.49 -6.59 0.14
N ALA A 34 9.52 -7.88 -0.17
CA ALA A 34 10.24 -8.86 0.64
C ALA A 34 11.77 -8.72 0.49
N MET A 35 12.24 -8.28 -0.69
CA MET A 35 13.67 -8.09 -0.98
C MET A 35 14.19 -6.68 -0.72
N CYS A 36 13.30 -5.67 -0.67
CA CYS A 36 13.64 -4.28 -0.44
C CYS A 36 12.99 -3.76 0.86
N ALA A 37 13.81 -3.56 1.89
CA ALA A 37 13.37 -3.01 3.17
C ALA A 37 12.74 -1.61 3.04
N GLY A 38 13.24 -0.77 2.12
CA GLY A 38 12.70 0.56 1.88
C GLY A 38 11.26 0.53 1.37
N CYS A 39 10.98 -0.30 0.36
CA CYS A 39 9.62 -0.49 -0.15
C CYS A 39 8.72 -1.19 0.88
N SER A 40 9.25 -2.14 1.66
CA SER A 40 8.51 -2.78 2.75
C SER A 40 8.04 -1.75 3.79
N ASN A 41 8.96 -0.91 4.26
CA ASN A 41 8.66 0.11 5.26
C ASN A 41 7.69 1.16 4.74
N TYR A 42 7.86 1.59 3.48
CA TYR A 42 6.92 2.51 2.83
C TYR A 42 5.50 1.92 2.73
N GLY A 43 5.38 0.63 2.39
CA GLY A 43 4.10 -0.07 2.39
C GLY A 43 3.44 -0.12 3.77
N GLN A 44 4.22 -0.29 4.84
CA GLN A 44 3.73 -0.23 6.22
C GLN A 44 3.25 1.20 6.59
N HIS A 45 4.00 2.23 6.23
CA HIS A 45 3.62 3.63 6.48
C HIS A 45 2.27 3.99 5.83
N LEU A 46 2.08 3.59 4.57
CA LEU A 46 0.81 3.78 3.87
C LEU A 46 -0.35 3.04 4.55
N ASP A 47 -0.11 1.81 5.02
CA ASP A 47 -1.12 1.02 5.72
C ASP A 47 -1.52 1.64 7.07
N VAL A 48 -0.55 2.18 7.82
CA VAL A 48 -0.80 2.92 9.06
C VAL A 48 -1.63 4.17 8.80
N LEU A 49 -1.26 4.99 7.81
CA LEU A 49 -2.01 6.20 7.44
C LEU A 49 -3.45 5.85 7.02
N ARG A 50 -3.62 4.77 6.26
CA ARG A 50 -4.93 4.24 5.85
C ARG A 50 -5.76 3.75 7.03
N LYS A 51 -5.16 2.98 7.94
CA LYS A 51 -5.82 2.50 9.15
C LYS A 51 -6.23 3.65 10.06
N ALA A 52 -5.39 4.68 10.19
CA ALA A 52 -5.71 5.88 10.95
C ALA A 52 -6.89 6.65 10.33
N THR A 53 -6.88 6.86 9.01
CA THR A 53 -8.01 7.53 8.30
C THR A 53 -9.29 6.69 8.32
N ALA A 54 -9.19 5.37 8.18
CA ALA A 54 -10.34 4.47 8.34
C ALA A 54 -10.92 4.56 9.76
N ARG A 55 -10.07 4.50 10.79
CA ARG A 55 -10.46 4.70 12.19
C ARG A 55 -11.03 6.08 12.47
N LEU A 56 -10.56 7.14 11.82
CA LEU A 56 -11.18 8.46 11.93
C LEU A 56 -12.56 8.49 11.30
N ARG A 57 -12.75 7.88 10.13
CA ARG A 57 -14.07 7.73 9.51
C ARG A 57 -15.01 6.88 10.37
N GLU A 58 -14.50 5.85 11.04
CA GLU A 58 -15.25 4.98 11.95
C GLU A 58 -15.52 5.67 13.30
N GLY A 59 -14.55 6.43 13.83
CA GLY A 59 -14.66 7.24 15.05
C GLY A 59 -15.54 8.48 14.89
N ASN A 60 -15.70 8.97 13.66
CA ASN A 60 -16.72 9.97 13.30
C ASN A 60 -18.12 9.34 13.10
N MET A 61 -18.25 8.02 13.32
CA MET A 61 -19.50 7.31 13.60
C MET A 61 -19.60 6.88 15.09
N GLY A 62 -18.85 7.56 15.96
CA GLY A 62 -18.81 7.33 17.41
C GLY A 62 -18.44 8.55 18.26
N SER A 63 -18.44 9.76 17.68
CA SER A 63 -18.17 11.03 18.38
C SER A 63 -19.38 11.97 18.29
N GLU A 64 -20.53 11.47 18.72
CA GLU A 64 -21.61 12.27 19.32
C GLU A 64 -21.69 11.86 20.80
N ARG A 65 -20.81 12.42 21.63
CA ARG A 65 -21.08 12.74 23.04
C ARG A 65 -20.00 13.65 23.60
#